data_AF-A0A2E3AZ59-F1
#
_entry.id   AF-A0A2E3AZ59-F1
#
_cell.length_a   1.000
_cell.length_b   1.000
_cell.length_c   1.000
_cell.angle_alpha   90.00
_cell.angle_beta   90.00
_cell.angle_gamma   90.00
#
_symmetry.space_group_name_H-M   'P 1'
#
loop_
_entity.id
_entity.type
_entity.pdbx_description
1 polymer ?
#
loop_
_entity_poly.entity_id
_entity_poly.type
_entity_poly.pdbx_seq_one_letter_code
_entity_poly.pdbx_strand_id
1 'polypeptide(L)'
;MEFADLPTLVDIVFWIVALFTIFGSIAIITVNNVFKSAVLLALTMVSISILYFLLSADFIGVIQILVYVGAVSVLIAFAVMLVKDVPKSNSANNLINLSIIPSTIFLVIIAFSVGAENWITKTSIDYEEPLSEIVVSNVSWIGELLIREYFISFQIAGLILLAALIGALALLRRER
;
A
#
# COMPACT_ATOMS: atom_id res chain seq x y z
N MET A 1 9.29 -20.10 -34.61
CA MET A 1 9.56 -18.97 -33.70
C MET A 1 8.41 -17.98 -33.84
N GLU A 2 7.22 -18.31 -33.33
CA GLU A 2 6.07 -17.39 -33.43
C GLU A 2 4.95 -17.82 -32.47
N PHE A 3 5.19 -17.65 -31.16
CA PHE A 3 4.16 -17.69 -30.10
C PHE A 3 4.50 -16.73 -28.93
N ALA A 4 5.45 -15.81 -29.13
CA ALA A 4 5.70 -14.74 -28.18
C ALA A 4 4.72 -13.59 -28.49
N ASP A 5 4.16 -12.96 -27.45
CA ASP A 5 3.38 -11.71 -27.50
C ASP A 5 1.84 -11.82 -27.61
N LEU A 6 1.24 -12.89 -27.08
CA LEU A 6 -0.11 -12.72 -26.51
C LEU A 6 0.06 -12.31 -25.04
N PRO A 7 -0.52 -11.18 -24.59
CA PRO A 7 -0.48 -10.83 -23.17
C PRO A 7 -1.10 -11.99 -22.40
N THR A 8 -0.36 -12.52 -21.43
CA THR A 8 -0.91 -13.58 -20.61
C THR A 8 -2.12 -13.03 -19.85
N LEU A 9 -3.06 -13.89 -19.47
CA LEU A 9 -4.23 -13.44 -18.71
C LEU A 9 -3.82 -12.68 -17.44
N VAL A 10 -2.66 -13.02 -16.86
CA VAL A 10 -2.05 -12.34 -15.72
C VAL A 10 -1.61 -10.92 -16.08
N ASP A 11 -0.97 -10.70 -17.23
CA ASP A 11 -0.53 -9.37 -17.67
C ASP A 11 -1.72 -8.43 -17.91
N ILE A 12 -2.80 -8.95 -18.50
CA ILE A 12 -4.03 -8.17 -18.71
C ILE A 12 -4.63 -7.75 -17.38
N VAL A 13 -4.76 -8.70 -16.44
CA VAL A 13 -5.29 -8.41 -15.09
C VAL A 13 -4.38 -7.42 -14.35
N PHE A 14 -3.07 -7.57 -14.45
CA PHE A 14 -2.10 -6.64 -13.86
C PHE A 14 -2.33 -5.21 -14.33
N TRP A 15 -2.36 -4.97 -15.64
CA TRP A 15 -2.54 -3.61 -16.19
C TRP A 15 -3.88 -2.99 -15.82
N ILE A 16 -4.96 -3.80 -15.81
CA ILE A 16 -6.29 -3.33 -15.39
C ILE A 16 -6.27 -2.90 -13.92
N VAL A 17 -5.73 -3.74 -13.03
CA VAL A 17 -5.68 -3.45 -11.59
C VAL A 17 -4.73 -2.29 -11.28
N ALA A 18 -3.61 -2.20 -12.00
CA ALA A 18 -2.64 -1.10 -11.86
C ALA A 18 -3.29 0.25 -12.25
N LEU A 19 -3.97 0.31 -13.40
CA LEU A 19 -4.72 1.50 -13.80
C LEU A 19 -5.79 1.85 -12.76
N PHE A 20 -6.55 0.87 -12.27
CA PHE A 20 -7.57 1.09 -11.26
C PHE A 20 -6.99 1.65 -9.96
N THR A 21 -5.81 1.19 -9.56
CA THR A 21 -5.09 1.69 -8.38
C THR A 21 -4.68 3.16 -8.57
N ILE A 22 -4.13 3.51 -9.74
CA ILE A 22 -3.72 4.89 -10.07
C ILE A 22 -4.94 5.82 -10.11
N PHE A 23 -5.99 5.44 -10.85
CA PHE A 23 -7.21 6.23 -10.93
C PHE A 23 -7.89 6.39 -9.58
N GLY A 24 -7.93 5.33 -8.77
CA GLY A 24 -8.45 5.40 -7.42
C GLY A 24 -7.63 6.37 -6.55
N SER A 25 -6.30 6.34 -6.62
CA SER A 25 -5.44 7.27 -5.89
C SER A 25 -5.70 8.73 -6.27
N ILE A 26 -5.88 9.01 -7.57
CA ILE A 26 -6.23 10.36 -8.05
C ILE A 26 -7.64 10.75 -7.57
N ALA A 27 -8.58 9.82 -7.59
CA ALA A 27 -9.95 10.09 -7.18
C ALA A 27 -10.07 10.40 -5.68
N ILE A 28 -9.24 9.80 -4.81
CA ILE A 28 -9.20 10.11 -3.36
C ILE A 28 -8.95 11.61 -3.12
N ILE A 29 -7.99 12.20 -3.83
CA ILE A 29 -7.62 13.62 -3.68
C ILE A 29 -8.55 14.57 -4.44
N THR A 30 -9.25 14.08 -5.47
CA THR A 30 -10.15 14.91 -6.30
C THR A 30 -11.54 15.04 -5.69
N VAL A 31 -11.98 14.05 -4.90
CA VAL A 31 -13.32 14.04 -4.31
C VAL A 31 -13.44 15.03 -3.16
N ASN A 32 -14.41 15.93 -3.25
CA ASN A 32 -14.65 16.99 -2.25
C ASN A 32 -15.24 16.50 -0.91
N ASN A 33 -15.66 15.24 -0.82
CA ASN A 33 -16.26 14.68 0.38
C ASN A 33 -15.27 13.70 1.03
N VAL A 34 -14.76 14.09 2.20
CA VAL A 34 -13.72 13.34 2.93
C VAL A 34 -14.15 11.91 3.27
N PHE A 35 -15.44 11.68 3.57
CA PHE A 35 -15.96 10.33 3.80
C PHE A 35 -15.89 9.48 2.53
N LYS A 36 -16.30 10.04 1.38
CA LYS A 36 -16.19 9.34 0.09
C LYS A 36 -14.73 9.06 -0.27
N SER A 37 -13.81 9.99 0.01
CA SER A 37 -12.37 9.78 -0.16
C SER A 37 -11.84 8.66 0.72
N ALA A 38 -12.31 8.53 1.96
CA ALA A 38 -11.93 7.43 2.85
C ALA A 38 -12.43 6.05 2.35
N VAL A 39 -13.65 5.99 1.79
CA VAL A 39 -14.15 4.76 1.16
C VAL A 39 -13.37 4.41 -0.11
N LEU A 40 -13.02 5.41 -0.94
CA LEU A 40 -12.15 5.19 -2.09
C LEU A 40 -10.75 4.73 -1.70
N LEU A 41 -10.21 5.22 -0.58
CA LEU A 41 -8.95 4.75 -0.02
C LEU A 41 -9.01 3.24 0.27
N ALA A 42 -10.08 2.78 0.93
CA ALA A 42 -10.29 1.35 1.16
C ALA A 42 -10.29 0.56 -0.16
N LEU A 43 -10.99 1.07 -1.18
CA LEU A 43 -11.04 0.45 -2.51
C LEU A 43 -9.65 0.36 -3.18
N THR A 44 -8.85 1.42 -3.12
CA THR A 44 -7.48 1.40 -3.65
C THR A 44 -6.57 0.40 -2.93
N MET A 45 -6.72 0.27 -1.61
CA MET A 45 -5.95 -0.70 -0.82
C MET A 45 -6.33 -2.15 -1.18
N VAL A 46 -7.59 -2.41 -1.55
CA VAL A 46 -8.01 -3.71 -2.12
C VAL A 46 -7.35 -3.95 -3.46
N SER A 47 -7.29 -2.95 -4.35
CA SER A 47 -6.59 -3.08 -5.64
C SER A 47 -5.10 -3.39 -5.47
N ILE A 48 -4.44 -2.77 -4.48
CA ILE A 48 -3.04 -3.07 -4.14
C ILE A 48 -2.90 -4.52 -3.63
N SER A 49 -3.85 -5.02 -2.83
CA SER A 49 -3.83 -6.42 -2.38
C SER A 49 -3.91 -7.40 -3.56
N ILE A 50 -4.74 -7.11 -4.57
CA ILE A 50 -4.82 -7.91 -5.80
C ILE A 50 -3.45 -7.93 -6.49
N LEU A 51 -2.74 -6.79 -6.57
CA LEU A 51 -1.37 -6.77 -7.10
C LEU A 51 -0.42 -7.68 -6.29
N TYR A 52 -0.51 -7.70 -4.96
CA TYR A 52 0.30 -8.63 -4.15
C TYR A 52 0.02 -10.11 -4.44
N PHE A 53 -1.25 -10.49 -4.65
CA PHE A 53 -1.57 -11.86 -5.07
C PHE A 53 -1.02 -12.18 -6.47
N LEU A 54 -1.04 -11.22 -7.40
CA LEU A 54 -0.43 -11.39 -8.72
C LEU A 54 1.10 -11.58 -8.63
N LEU A 55 1.75 -10.98 -7.63
CA LEU A 55 3.18 -11.13 -7.37
C LEU A 55 3.51 -12.40 -6.54
N SER A 56 2.56 -13.31 -6.33
CA SER A 56 2.73 -14.51 -5.47
C SER A 56 3.09 -14.18 -4.02
N ALA A 57 2.73 -12.98 -3.55
CA ALA A 57 2.99 -12.50 -2.19
C ALA A 57 1.75 -12.67 -1.30
N ASP A 58 1.27 -13.91 -1.15
CA ASP A 58 -0.03 -14.24 -0.54
C ASP A 58 -0.16 -13.72 0.91
N PHE A 59 0.88 -13.91 1.73
CA PHE A 59 0.86 -13.45 3.12
C PHE A 59 0.69 -11.93 3.21
N ILE A 60 1.48 -11.17 2.43
CA ILE A 60 1.40 -9.71 2.39
C ILE A 60 0.07 -9.25 1.80
N GLY A 61 -0.45 -9.92 0.78
CA GLY A 61 -1.76 -9.66 0.21
C GLY A 61 -2.90 -9.80 1.22
N VAL A 62 -2.88 -10.84 2.05
CA VAL A 62 -3.86 -11.04 3.13
C VAL A 62 -3.69 -9.99 4.23
N ILE A 63 -2.46 -9.69 4.67
CA ILE A 63 -2.21 -8.62 5.65
C ILE A 63 -2.66 -7.26 5.13
N GLN A 64 -2.51 -6.99 3.83
CA GLN A 64 -3.01 -5.77 3.18
C GLN A 64 -4.52 -5.61 3.36
N ILE A 65 -5.28 -6.70 3.18
CA ILE A 65 -6.74 -6.69 3.40
C ILE A 65 -7.06 -6.54 4.88
N LEU A 66 -6.43 -7.33 5.75
CA LEU A 66 -6.78 -7.35 7.18
C LEU A 66 -6.44 -6.01 7.88
N VAL A 67 -5.23 -5.50 7.68
CA VAL A 67 -4.73 -4.34 8.42
C VAL A 67 -5.11 -3.05 7.70
N TYR A 68 -4.78 -2.90 6.42
CA TYR A 68 -4.98 -1.61 5.73
C TYR A 68 -6.43 -1.39 5.32
N VAL A 69 -7.07 -2.39 4.69
CA VAL A 69 -8.49 -2.29 4.32
C VAL A 69 -9.35 -2.43 5.58
N GLY A 70 -9.17 -3.48 6.36
CA GLY A 70 -10.05 -3.83 7.48
C GLY A 70 -9.96 -2.89 8.69
N ALA A 71 -8.76 -2.49 9.10
CA ALA A 71 -8.57 -1.67 10.30
C ALA A 71 -8.31 -0.19 9.97
N VAL A 72 -7.23 0.11 9.23
CA VAL A 72 -6.77 1.49 9.01
C VAL A 72 -7.79 2.32 8.24
N SER A 73 -8.25 1.84 7.07
CA SER A 73 -9.18 2.61 6.23
C SER A 73 -10.54 2.81 6.91
N VAL A 74 -11.03 1.78 7.63
CA VAL A 74 -12.28 1.84 8.40
C VAL A 74 -12.14 2.82 9.57
N LEU A 75 -11.03 2.79 10.30
CA LEU A 75 -10.73 3.75 11.37
C LEU A 75 -10.71 5.18 10.83
N ILE A 76 -10.07 5.42 9.68
CA ILE A 76 -10.06 6.74 9.02
C ILE A 76 -11.48 7.15 8.63
N ALA A 77 -12.26 6.26 8.03
CA ALA A 77 -13.64 6.55 7.63
C ALA A 77 -14.52 6.94 8.83
N PHE A 78 -14.42 6.20 9.95
CA PHE A 78 -15.12 6.54 11.19
C PHE A 78 -14.64 7.85 11.80
N ALA A 79 -13.32 8.07 11.87
CA ALA A 79 -12.75 9.29 12.41
C ALA A 79 -13.21 10.53 11.61
N VAL A 80 -13.17 10.44 10.29
CA VAL A 80 -13.65 11.50 9.40
C VAL A 80 -15.16 11.73 9.55
N MET A 81 -15.96 10.67 9.67
CA MET A 81 -17.41 10.80 9.87
C MET A 81 -17.75 11.48 11.21
N LEU A 82 -16.93 11.26 12.25
CA LEU A 82 -17.12 11.87 13.56
C LEU A 82 -16.77 13.38 13.57
N VAL A 83 -15.84 13.80 12.71
CA VAL A 83 -15.46 15.21 12.56
C VAL A 83 -16.50 15.95 11.72
N LYS A 84 -17.36 16.71 12.38
CA LYS A 84 -18.52 17.39 11.76
C LYS A 84 -18.19 18.62 10.92
N ASP A 85 -17.04 19.26 11.11
CA ASP A 85 -16.72 20.55 10.48
C ASP A 85 -15.32 20.53 9.86
N VAL A 86 -15.24 20.20 8.56
CA VAL A 86 -14.03 20.46 7.76
C VAL A 86 -14.23 21.82 7.07
N PRO A 87 -13.64 22.92 7.56
CA PRO A 87 -13.82 24.22 6.94
C PRO A 87 -13.32 24.18 5.49
N LYS A 88 -14.19 24.54 4.54
CA LYS A 88 -13.81 24.75 3.14
C LYS A 88 -12.93 26.00 3.05
N SER A 89 -11.62 25.82 3.21
CA SER A 89 -10.65 26.88 2.96
C SER A 89 -10.54 27.13 1.45
N ASN A 90 -11.09 28.25 0.97
CA ASN A 90 -11.01 28.72 -0.41
C ASN A 90 -9.66 29.38 -0.77
N SER A 91 -8.60 29.23 0.06
CA SER A 91 -7.28 29.83 -0.18
C SER A 91 -6.31 28.94 -0.98
N ALA A 92 -6.79 27.81 -1.52
CA ALA A 92 -5.95 26.78 -2.12
C ALA A 92 -5.30 27.18 -3.46
N ASN A 93 -5.80 28.21 -4.16
CA ASN A 93 -5.42 28.46 -5.55
C ASN A 93 -3.96 28.93 -5.73
N ASN A 94 -3.33 29.52 -4.70
CA ASN A 94 -1.93 29.93 -4.77
C ASN A 94 -0.94 28.85 -4.27
N LEU A 95 -1.42 27.89 -3.47
CA LEU A 95 -0.61 26.79 -2.94
C LEU A 95 -0.52 25.61 -3.92
N ILE A 96 -1.58 25.33 -4.69
CA ILE A 96 -1.55 24.30 -5.74
C ILE A 96 -0.46 24.58 -6.79
N ASN A 97 -0.26 25.84 -7.19
CA ASN A 97 0.82 26.20 -8.11
C ASN A 97 2.21 25.97 -7.50
N LEU A 98 2.35 26.11 -6.17
CA LEU A 98 3.60 25.85 -5.47
C LEU A 98 3.85 24.34 -5.27
N SER A 99 2.81 23.53 -5.17
CA SER A 99 2.91 22.07 -5.02
C SER A 99 3.29 21.31 -6.30
N ILE A 100 3.13 21.92 -7.49
CA ILE A 100 3.49 21.29 -8.77
C ILE A 100 5.00 21.05 -8.88
N ILE A 101 5.81 22.01 -8.42
CA ILE A 101 7.28 21.94 -8.51
C ILE A 101 7.84 20.72 -7.75
N PRO A 102 7.57 20.52 -6.45
CA PRO A 102 8.08 19.35 -5.72
C PRO A 102 7.49 18.03 -6.23
N SER A 103 6.22 18.00 -6.65
CA SER A 103 5.61 16.79 -7.23
C SER A 103 6.28 16.38 -8.55
N THR A 104 6.59 17.34 -9.41
CA THR A 104 7.25 17.09 -10.70
C THR A 104 8.69 16.62 -10.49
N ILE A 105 9.44 17.26 -9.59
CA ILE A 105 10.81 16.86 -9.25
C ILE A 105 10.83 15.42 -8.73
N PHE A 106 9.90 15.06 -7.84
CA PHE A 106 9.79 13.73 -7.28
C PHE A 106 9.48 12.67 -8.37
N LEU A 107 8.57 12.98 -9.30
CA LEU A 107 8.24 12.10 -10.42
C LEU A 107 9.45 11.87 -11.34
N VAL A 108 10.20 12.94 -11.66
CA VAL A 108 11.44 12.83 -12.47
C VAL A 108 12.49 11.96 -11.78
N ILE A 109 12.66 12.09 -10.46
CA ILE A 109 13.59 11.24 -9.71
C ILE A 109 13.17 9.77 -9.79
N ILE A 110 11.89 9.46 -9.58
CA ILE A 110 11.39 8.08 -9.72
C ILE A 110 11.60 7.56 -11.13
N ALA A 111 11.24 8.34 -12.16
CA ALA A 111 11.42 7.94 -13.55
C ALA A 111 12.88 7.69 -13.90
N PHE A 112 13.80 8.51 -13.38
CA PHE A 112 15.23 8.30 -13.54
C PHE A 112 15.71 7.06 -12.77
N SER A 113 15.29 6.84 -11.53
CA SER A 113 15.67 5.64 -10.77
C SER A 113 15.18 4.34 -11.41
N VAL A 114 13.95 4.34 -11.94
CA VAL A 114 13.39 3.17 -12.64
C VAL A 114 14.07 2.96 -14.00
N GLY A 115 14.40 4.03 -14.73
CA GLY A 115 14.99 3.95 -16.07
C GLY A 115 16.52 3.85 -16.13
N ALA A 116 17.24 4.29 -15.10
CA ALA A 116 18.71 4.27 -15.05
C ALA A 116 19.26 2.88 -14.71
N GLU A 117 18.45 2.03 -14.10
CA GLU A 117 18.79 0.64 -13.85
C GLU A 117 18.20 -0.23 -14.96
N ASN A 118 19.01 -1.04 -15.64
CA ASN A 118 18.50 -2.09 -16.52
C ASN A 118 17.98 -3.24 -15.65
N TRP A 119 16.82 -3.05 -15.01
CA TRP A 119 16.15 -4.07 -14.19
C TRP A 119 16.05 -5.40 -14.95
N ILE A 120 15.78 -5.32 -16.26
CA ILE A 120 15.61 -6.45 -17.20
C ILE A 120 16.84 -7.37 -17.26
N THR A 121 18.06 -6.86 -17.09
CA THR A 121 19.29 -7.69 -17.21
C THR A 121 19.77 -8.24 -15.86
N LYS A 122 19.30 -7.70 -14.73
CA LYS A 122 19.66 -8.19 -13.38
C LYS A 122 18.64 -9.18 -12.81
N THR A 123 17.53 -9.44 -13.49
CA THR A 123 16.52 -10.41 -13.06
C THR A 123 16.71 -11.83 -13.64
N SER A 124 17.85 -12.14 -14.27
CA SER A 124 18.28 -13.54 -14.40
C SER A 124 18.86 -14.00 -13.05
N ILE A 125 18.00 -14.03 -12.03
CA ILE A 125 18.24 -14.90 -10.89
C ILE A 125 18.00 -16.29 -11.46
N ASP A 126 19.08 -17.06 -11.68
CA ASP A 126 19.00 -18.49 -11.95
C ASP A 126 18.26 -19.14 -10.76
N TYR A 127 16.94 -19.25 -10.87
CA TYR A 127 16.15 -20.16 -10.05
C TYR A 127 16.32 -21.55 -10.65
N GLU A 128 17.44 -22.20 -10.33
CA GLU A 128 17.67 -23.63 -10.59
C GLU A 128 16.95 -24.54 -9.59
N GLU A 129 16.05 -24.02 -8.74
CA GLU A 129 15.24 -24.86 -7.86
C GLU A 129 13.83 -25.11 -8.43
N PRO A 130 13.35 -26.37 -8.40
CA PRO A 130 12.07 -26.75 -8.97
C PRO A 130 10.93 -26.01 -8.27
N LEU A 131 10.15 -25.28 -9.07
CA LEU A 131 9.00 -24.43 -8.69
C LEU A 131 7.82 -25.18 -8.01
N SER A 132 8.00 -26.43 -7.57
CA SER A 132 6.93 -27.24 -6.99
C SER A 132 6.76 -27.09 -5.47
N GLU A 133 7.68 -26.43 -4.75
CA GLU A 133 7.65 -26.39 -3.27
C GLU A 133 7.62 -24.97 -2.65
N ILE A 134 7.56 -23.92 -3.46
CA ILE A 134 7.62 -22.52 -2.98
C ILE A 134 6.24 -21.99 -2.50
N VAL A 135 5.14 -22.62 -2.93
CA VAL A 135 3.77 -22.10 -2.69
C VAL A 135 3.28 -22.36 -1.25
N VAL A 136 3.89 -23.28 -0.49
CA VAL A 136 3.33 -23.73 0.80
C VAL A 136 4.00 -23.10 2.03
N SER A 137 5.14 -22.41 1.91
CA SER A 137 5.96 -22.02 3.08
C SER A 137 6.08 -20.53 3.38
N ASN A 138 5.44 -19.62 2.62
CA ASN A 138 5.65 -18.17 2.77
C ASN A 138 5.40 -17.69 4.22
N VAL A 139 4.31 -18.13 4.85
CA VAL A 139 3.99 -17.75 6.25
C VAL A 139 4.97 -18.35 7.27
N SER A 140 5.33 -19.63 7.10
CA SER A 140 6.23 -20.32 8.02
C SER A 140 7.64 -19.71 7.98
N TRP A 141 8.12 -19.39 6.78
CA TRP A 141 9.43 -18.79 6.56
C TRP A 141 9.52 -17.39 7.15
N ILE A 142 8.52 -16.53 6.93
CA ILE A 142 8.44 -15.22 7.59
C ILE A 142 8.38 -15.37 9.12
N GLY A 143 7.62 -16.33 9.63
CA GLY A 143 7.55 -16.61 11.07
C GLY A 143 8.92 -16.97 11.66
N GLU A 144 9.68 -17.82 10.97
CA GLU A 144 11.03 -18.19 11.39
C GLU A 144 11.99 -16.99 11.35
N LEU A 145 11.95 -16.18 10.28
CA LEU A 145 12.74 -14.96 10.16
C LEU A 145 12.46 -13.98 11.30
N LEU A 146 11.19 -13.76 11.63
CA LEU A 146 10.78 -12.85 12.71
C LEU A 146 11.25 -13.31 14.09
N ILE A 147 11.26 -14.62 14.33
CA ILE A 147 11.64 -15.18 15.64
C ILE A 147 13.16 -15.34 15.77
N ARG A 148 13.87 -15.67 14.69
CA ARG A 148 15.32 -15.94 14.72
C ARG A 148 16.16 -14.70 14.42
N GLU A 149 15.99 -14.14 13.23
CA GLU A 149 16.87 -13.09 12.72
C GLU A 149 16.38 -11.70 13.14
N TYR A 150 15.08 -11.43 12.98
CA TYR A 150 14.45 -10.16 13.28
C TYR A 150 13.81 -10.11 14.67
N PHE A 151 14.29 -10.93 15.61
CA PHE A 151 13.74 -11.05 16.97
C PHE A 151 13.66 -9.70 17.69
N ILE A 152 14.67 -8.85 17.52
CA ILE A 152 14.71 -7.53 18.16
C ILE A 152 13.70 -6.58 17.53
N SER A 153 13.57 -6.58 16.20
CA SER A 153 12.59 -5.76 15.47
C SER A 153 11.16 -6.18 15.82
N PHE A 154 10.91 -7.49 15.97
CA PHE A 154 9.62 -8.01 16.40
C PHE A 154 9.24 -7.54 17.81
N GLN A 155 10.18 -7.57 18.76
CA GLN A 155 9.95 -7.04 20.11
C GLN A 155 9.68 -5.54 20.12
N ILE A 156 10.45 -4.76 19.34
CA ILE A 156 10.26 -3.31 19.23
C ILE A 156 8.87 -3.01 18.64
N ALA A 157 8.43 -3.75 17.61
CA ALA A 157 7.09 -3.61 17.05
C ALA A 157 6.01 -3.89 18.12
N GLY A 158 6.18 -4.93 18.93
CA GLY A 158 5.29 -5.23 20.06
C GLY A 158 5.22 -4.10 21.09
N LEU A 159 6.36 -3.52 21.45
CA LEU A 159 6.44 -2.36 22.35
C LEU A 159 5.76 -1.12 21.75
N ILE A 160 5.93 -0.88 20.44
CA ILE A 160 5.25 0.22 19.73
C ILE A 160 3.73 0.02 19.75
N LEU A 161 3.23 -1.19 19.51
CA LEU A 161 1.80 -1.48 19.58
C LEU A 161 1.23 -1.28 21.00
N LEU A 162 1.98 -1.72 22.02
CA LEU A 162 1.61 -1.50 23.42
C LEU A 162 1.58 -0.01 23.76
N ALA A 163 2.61 0.74 23.35
CA ALA A 163 2.68 2.19 23.55
C ALA A 163 1.54 2.93 22.82
N ALA A 164 1.22 2.52 21.59
CA ALA A 164 0.11 3.07 20.82
C ALA A 164 -1.25 2.83 21.51
N LEU A 165 -1.47 1.64 22.06
CA LEU A 165 -2.69 1.31 22.81
C LEU A 165 -2.81 2.16 24.08
N ILE A 166 -1.75 2.23 24.88
CA ILE A 166 -1.72 3.07 26.10
C ILE A 166 -1.94 4.54 25.74
N GLY A 167 -1.29 5.03 24.70
CA GLY A 167 -1.45 6.40 24.20
C GLY A 167 -2.88 6.70 23.77
N ALA A 168 -3.51 5.80 23.00
CA ALA A 168 -4.90 5.96 22.59
C ALA A 168 -5.88 5.96 23.79
N LEU A 169 -5.67 5.08 24.78
CA LEU A 169 -6.48 5.04 26.00
C LEU A 169 -6.29 6.28 26.87
N ALA A 170 -5.06 6.77 26.99
CA ALA A 170 -4.75 8.00 27.72
C ALA A 170 -5.42 9.22 27.08
N LEU A 171 -5.45 9.32 25.75
CA LEU A 171 -6.17 10.37 25.03
C LEU A 171 -7.69 10.28 25.17
N LEU A 172 -8.25 9.07 25.24
CA LEU A 172 -9.69 8.87 25.43
C LEU A 172 -10.14 9.17 26.86
N ARG A 173 -9.22 9.07 27.83
CA ARG A 173 -9.50 9.35 29.24
C ARG A 173 -9.71 10.85 29.44
N ARG A 174 -10.96 11.29 29.27
CA ARG A 174 -11.39 12.64 29.63
C ARG A 174 -11.28 12.79 31.15
N GLU A 175 -10.32 13.59 31.57
CA GLU A 175 -10.17 14.02 32.95
C GLU A 175 -11.47 14.71 33.40
N ARG A 176 -11.98 14.32 34.56
CA ARG A 176 -12.93 15.17 35.27
C ARG A 176 -12.16 16.33 35.87
#